data_AF-A0A7W8TVC3-F1
#
_entry.id   AF-A0A7W8TVC3-F1
#
_cell.length_a   1.000
_cell.length_b   1.000
_cell.length_c   1.000
_cell.angle_alpha   90.00
_cell.angle_beta   90.00
_cell.angle_gamma   90.00
#
_symmetry.space_group_name_H-M   'P 1'
#
loop_
_entity.id
_entity.type
_entity.pdbx_description
1 polymer ?
#
loop_
_entity_poly.entity_id
_entity_poly.type
_entity_poly.pdbx_seq_one_letter_code
_entity_poly.pdbx_strand_id
1 'polypeptide(L)'
;MSDAVNNTSTVDEQTTNAVQADAVTSAQEFKAPSSQEELDRIIGERVARERKKYEGFDELKAKAEQFESVLSEKSALENKVAEFEAQSERNGWLAEISKEYGIAPDVLRGGTRDELAAHAEQLKSFLIPQSGPVIQGQEKVPAPIEASDEIKAVRSLFGA
;
A
#
# COMPACT_ATOMS: atom_id res chain seq x y z
N MET A 1 -26.88 -8.24 -74.55
CA MET A 1 -26.54 -6.93 -75.12
C MET A 1 -25.44 -6.31 -74.30
N SER A 2 -24.40 -5.85 -75.00
CA SER A 2 -23.40 -4.86 -74.60
C SER A 2 -22.13 -5.34 -73.90
N ASP A 3 -21.18 -5.67 -74.78
CA ASP A 3 -19.73 -5.61 -74.65
C ASP A 3 -19.17 -4.24 -74.20
N ALA A 4 -17.97 -4.29 -73.60
CA ALA A 4 -16.82 -3.37 -73.70
C ALA A 4 -16.03 -3.45 -72.36
N VAL A 5 -14.91 -4.16 -72.24
CA VAL A 5 -13.56 -3.82 -72.73
C VAL A 5 -13.22 -2.33 -72.57
N ASN A 6 -12.42 -1.97 -71.56
CA ASN A 6 -11.14 -1.32 -71.85
C ASN A 6 -10.14 -1.39 -70.68
N ASN A 7 -8.91 -1.68 -71.08
CA ASN A 7 -7.67 -1.80 -70.35
C ASN A 7 -6.85 -0.52 -70.59
N THR A 8 -6.31 0.11 -69.56
CA THR A 8 -5.09 0.96 -69.61
C THR A 8 -4.56 1.11 -68.18
N SER A 9 -3.53 0.36 -67.80
CA SER A 9 -2.10 0.74 -67.84
C SER A 9 -1.68 1.90 -66.92
N THR A 10 -0.79 1.51 -65.99
CA THR A 10 0.47 2.17 -65.56
C THR A 10 0.41 3.50 -64.82
N VAL A 11 0.92 3.50 -63.57
CA VAL A 11 2.13 4.22 -63.05
C VAL A 11 2.39 3.59 -61.66
N ASP A 12 3.29 2.62 -61.49
CA ASP A 12 4.73 2.76 -61.21
C ASP A 12 5.09 3.87 -60.21
N GLU A 13 5.37 3.52 -58.96
CA GLU A 13 6.47 4.16 -58.23
C GLU A 13 6.98 3.23 -57.12
N GLN A 14 8.23 2.82 -57.32
CA GLN A 14 9.05 2.05 -56.41
C GLN A 14 9.42 2.88 -55.17
N THR A 15 9.72 2.15 -54.08
CA THR A 15 10.84 2.40 -53.16
C THR A 15 11.04 3.80 -52.59
N THR A 16 10.95 3.91 -51.27
CA THR A 16 12.04 4.47 -50.44
C THR A 16 11.84 4.01 -48.99
N ASN A 17 12.46 2.90 -48.62
CA ASN A 17 12.76 2.60 -47.23
C ASN A 17 14.23 2.21 -47.16
N ALA A 18 15.05 3.25 -47.15
CA ALA A 18 16.49 3.20 -46.95
C ALA A 18 16.80 4.19 -45.82
N VAL A 19 17.88 3.89 -45.07
CA VAL A 19 18.43 4.57 -43.87
C VAL A 19 17.87 3.96 -42.56
N GLN A 20 18.58 3.18 -41.74
CA GLN A 20 20.00 2.83 -41.63
C GLN A 20 20.10 1.43 -40.99
N ALA A 21 20.64 0.48 -41.73
CA ALA A 21 21.15 -0.79 -41.19
C ALA A 21 22.40 -1.15 -42.00
N ASP A 22 23.34 -0.21 -42.06
CA ASP A 22 24.60 -0.39 -42.75
C ASP A 22 25.72 -0.33 -41.73
N ALA A 23 26.16 -1.54 -41.34
CA ALA A 23 27.51 -1.91 -40.90
C ALA A 23 27.46 -3.06 -39.88
N VAL A 24 27.14 -4.29 -40.27
CA VAL A 24 27.90 -5.54 -39.94
C VAL A 24 27.39 -6.71 -40.81
N THR A 25 27.54 -6.63 -42.14
CA THR A 25 27.42 -7.81 -43.01
C THR A 25 28.58 -7.84 -43.99
N SER A 26 29.79 -7.77 -43.46
CA SER A 26 30.90 -8.45 -44.14
C SER A 26 30.61 -9.94 -43.95
N ALA A 27 29.96 -10.56 -44.93
CA ALA A 27 29.90 -12.01 -45.01
C ALA A 27 31.35 -12.51 -45.11
N GLN A 28 31.94 -12.85 -43.96
CA GLN A 28 33.21 -13.56 -43.94
C GLN A 28 32.94 -14.91 -44.60
N GLU A 29 33.43 -15.05 -45.83
CA GLU A 29 33.41 -16.31 -46.55
C GLU A 29 34.05 -17.39 -45.64
N PHE A 30 33.32 -18.47 -45.38
CA PHE A 30 33.73 -19.47 -44.41
C PHE A 30 35.06 -20.09 -44.84
N LYS A 31 36.09 -19.91 -44.02
CA LYS A 31 37.41 -20.51 -44.22
C LYS A 31 37.63 -21.60 -43.18
N ALA A 32 37.75 -22.84 -43.62
CA ALA A 32 38.02 -23.97 -42.73
C ALA A 32 39.41 -23.79 -42.07
N PRO A 33 39.53 -24.08 -40.76
CA PRO A 33 40.81 -24.00 -40.06
C PRO A 33 41.78 -25.03 -40.63
N SER A 34 43.04 -24.61 -40.82
CA SER A 34 44.09 -25.43 -41.40
C SER A 34 44.85 -26.26 -40.37
N SER A 35 44.65 -26.01 -39.07
CA SER A 35 45.25 -26.75 -37.97
C SER A 35 44.35 -26.78 -36.73
N GLN A 36 44.72 -27.63 -35.76
CA GLN A 36 44.04 -27.71 -34.46
C GLN A 36 44.24 -26.43 -33.64
N GLU A 37 45.44 -25.84 -33.62
CA GLU A 37 45.66 -24.57 -32.91
C GLU A 37 44.80 -23.43 -33.47
N GLU A 38 44.60 -23.40 -34.80
CA GLU A 38 43.76 -22.39 -35.45
C GLU A 38 42.29 -22.57 -35.06
N LEU A 39 41.81 -23.81 -34.96
CA LEU A 39 40.47 -24.13 -34.47
C LEU A 39 40.29 -23.72 -33.00
N ASP A 40 41.23 -24.09 -32.12
CA ASP A 40 41.16 -23.78 -30.69
C ASP A 40 41.19 -22.26 -30.45
N ARG A 41 41.98 -21.51 -31.24
CA ARG A 41 41.98 -20.04 -31.22
C ARG A 41 40.63 -19.46 -31.60
N ILE A 42 40.05 -19.91 -32.72
CA ILE A 42 38.75 -19.41 -33.20
C ILE A 42 37.64 -19.69 -32.18
N ILE A 43 37.63 -20.89 -31.59
CA ILE A 43 36.68 -21.26 -30.54
C ILE A 43 36.90 -20.39 -29.30
N GLY A 44 38.15 -20.23 -28.84
CA GLY A 44 38.49 -19.41 -27.69
C GLY A 44 38.05 -17.95 -27.85
N GLU A 45 38.31 -17.35 -29.02
CA GLU A 45 37.85 -16.00 -29.35
C GLU A 45 36.32 -15.91 -29.36
N ARG A 46 35.63 -16.91 -29.90
CA ARG A 46 34.16 -16.93 -29.89
C ARG A 46 33.62 -17.01 -28.47
N VAL A 47 34.13 -17.94 -27.66
CA VAL A 47 33.73 -18.10 -26.26
C VAL A 47 34.01 -16.83 -25.45
N ALA A 48 35.15 -16.18 -25.68
CA ALA A 48 35.47 -14.91 -25.02
C ALA A 48 34.48 -13.80 -25.40
N ARG A 49 34.11 -13.68 -26.69
CA ARG A 49 33.09 -12.72 -27.13
C ARG A 49 31.72 -13.02 -26.52
N GLU A 50 31.32 -14.29 -26.46
CA GLU A 50 30.05 -14.68 -25.83
C GLU A 50 30.07 -14.36 -24.33
N ARG A 51 31.13 -14.70 -23.59
CA ARG A 51 31.25 -14.38 -22.15
C ARG A 51 31.26 -12.88 -21.88
N LYS A 52 31.98 -12.11 -22.69
CA LYS A 52 32.05 -10.65 -22.58
C LYS A 52 30.67 -9.99 -22.75
N LYS A 53 29.78 -10.58 -23.56
CA LYS A 53 28.41 -10.07 -23.75
C LYS A 53 27.57 -10.16 -22.48
N TYR A 54 27.87 -11.09 -21.58
CA TYR A 54 27.17 -11.29 -20.31
C TYR A 54 27.98 -10.82 -19.10
N GLU A 55 29.10 -10.15 -19.35
CA GLU A 55 29.91 -9.53 -18.29
C GLU A 55 29.05 -8.47 -17.58
N GLY A 56 28.84 -8.64 -16.27
CA GLY A 56 27.95 -7.78 -15.47
C GLY A 56 26.47 -8.17 -15.44
N PHE A 57 26.05 -9.24 -16.14
CA PHE A 57 24.67 -9.74 -16.05
C PHE A 57 24.32 -10.20 -14.63
N ASP A 58 25.25 -10.89 -13.96
CA ASP A 58 25.07 -11.35 -12.58
C ASP A 58 24.92 -10.17 -11.60
N GLU A 59 25.69 -9.08 -11.80
CA GLU A 59 25.56 -7.87 -10.99
C GLU A 59 24.24 -7.15 -11.23
N LEU A 60 23.77 -7.09 -12.49
CA LEU A 60 22.48 -6.49 -12.82
C LEU A 60 21.34 -7.30 -12.22
N LYS A 61 21.42 -8.63 -12.27
CA LYS A 61 20.46 -9.54 -11.65
C LYS A 61 20.42 -9.34 -10.13
N ALA A 62 21.58 -9.30 -9.47
CA ALA A 62 21.66 -9.06 -8.04
C ALA A 62 21.07 -7.70 -7.63
N LYS A 63 21.30 -6.64 -8.42
CA LYS A 63 20.69 -5.33 -8.19
C LYS A 63 19.18 -5.34 -8.39
N ALA A 64 18.67 -6.07 -9.37
CA ALA A 64 17.24 -6.20 -9.60
C ALA A 64 16.55 -6.90 -8.42
N GLU A 65 17.12 -8.01 -7.94
CA GLU A 65 16.62 -8.73 -6.76
C GLU A 65 16.64 -7.86 -5.50
N GLN A 66 17.72 -7.10 -5.28
CA GLN A 66 17.79 -6.13 -4.16
C GLN A 66 16.76 -5.01 -4.30
N PHE A 67 16.57 -4.47 -5.50
CA PHE A 67 15.59 -3.40 -5.75
C PHE A 67 14.16 -3.88 -5.49
N GLU A 68 13.82 -5.11 -5.91
CA GLU A 68 12.52 -5.71 -5.63
C GLU A 68 12.28 -5.90 -4.14
N SER A 69 13.30 -6.36 -3.39
CA SER A 69 13.24 -6.46 -1.92
C SER A 69 13.00 -5.09 -1.26
N VAL A 70 13.76 -4.07 -1.66
CA VAL A 70 13.62 -2.71 -1.12
C VAL A 70 12.25 -2.11 -1.46
N LEU A 71 11.73 -2.38 -2.66
CA LEU A 71 10.40 -1.90 -3.07
C LEU A 71 9.30 -2.54 -2.22
N SER A 72 9.41 -3.84 -1.91
CA SER A 72 8.49 -4.54 -1.02
C SER A 72 8.51 -3.96 0.39
N GLU A 73 9.70 -3.74 0.96
CA GLU A 73 9.87 -3.13 2.28
C GLU A 73 9.31 -1.70 2.32
N LYS A 74 9.57 -0.91 1.28
CA LYS A 74 9.05 0.46 1.14
C LYS A 74 7.53 0.49 1.13
N SER A 75 6.89 -0.39 0.35
CA SER A 75 5.43 -0.49 0.32
C SER A 75 4.86 -0.90 1.68
N ALA A 76 5.50 -1.85 2.37
CA ALA A 76 5.09 -2.24 3.72
C ALA A 76 5.23 -1.08 4.73
N LEU A 77 6.27 -0.26 4.60
CA LEU A 77 6.47 0.93 5.43
C LEU A 77 5.43 2.02 5.13
N GLU A 78 5.16 2.30 3.86
CA GLU A 78 4.15 3.27 3.44
C GLU A 78 2.76 2.90 3.98
N ASN A 79 2.39 1.61 3.91
CA ASN A 79 1.14 1.13 4.49
C ASN A 79 1.06 1.35 6.01
N LYS A 80 2.15 1.08 6.73
CA LYS A 80 2.21 1.33 8.18
C LYS A 80 2.09 2.82 8.51
N VAL A 81 2.76 3.68 7.75
CA VAL A 81 2.65 5.13 7.92
C VAL A 81 1.22 5.59 7.69
N ALA A 82 0.58 5.15 6.61
CA ALA A 82 -0.81 5.47 6.33
C ALA A 82 -1.77 4.98 7.43
N GLU A 83 -1.52 3.79 8.00
CA GLU A 83 -2.30 3.26 9.13
C GLU A 83 -2.14 4.10 10.39
N PHE A 84 -0.91 4.53 10.72
CA PHE A 84 -0.66 5.41 11.86
C PHE A 84 -1.27 6.79 11.69
N GLU A 85 -1.18 7.37 10.48
CA GLU A 85 -1.80 8.66 10.16
C GLU A 85 -3.32 8.56 10.30
N ALA A 86 -3.94 7.54 9.69
CA ALA A 86 -5.38 7.30 9.81
C ALA A 86 -5.82 7.07 11.27
N GLN A 87 -5.02 6.36 12.07
CA GLN A 87 -5.30 6.16 13.49
C GLN A 87 -5.18 7.47 14.29
N SER A 88 -4.19 8.30 13.99
CA SER A 88 -4.00 9.60 14.62
C SER A 88 -5.16 10.56 14.30
N GLU A 89 -5.57 10.63 13.04
CA GLU A 89 -6.73 11.42 12.61
C GLU A 89 -8.01 10.95 13.31
N ARG A 90 -8.24 9.63 13.36
CA ARG A 90 -9.35 9.04 14.10
C ARG A 90 -9.33 9.40 15.57
N ASN A 91 -8.17 9.31 16.23
CA ASN A 91 -8.05 9.67 17.65
C ASN A 91 -8.35 11.15 17.89
N GLY A 92 -7.98 12.03 16.95
CA GLY A 92 -8.38 13.43 16.95
C GLY A 92 -9.90 13.60 16.93
N TRP A 93 -10.58 12.96 15.97
CA TRP A 93 -12.05 12.97 15.89
C TRP A 93 -12.70 12.36 17.14
N LEU A 94 -12.14 11.27 17.68
CA LEU A 94 -12.61 10.64 18.92
C LEU A 94 -12.59 11.62 20.08
N ALA A 95 -11.50 12.39 20.23
CA ALA A 95 -11.35 13.37 21.29
C ALA A 95 -12.29 14.57 21.13
N GLU A 96 -12.54 15.03 19.90
CA GLU A 96 -13.50 16.09 19.60
C GLU A 96 -14.93 15.66 19.92
N ILE A 97 -15.36 14.52 19.38
CA ILE A 97 -16.73 14.01 19.52
C ILE A 97 -17.00 13.60 20.97
N SER A 98 -16.03 13.02 21.66
CA SER A 98 -16.14 12.69 23.09
C SER A 98 -16.46 13.93 23.93
N LYS A 99 -15.75 15.05 23.69
CA LYS A 99 -15.98 16.31 24.41
C LYS A 99 -17.33 16.94 24.07
N GLU A 100 -17.74 16.88 22.80
CA GLU A 100 -18.99 17.48 22.33
C GLU A 100 -20.24 16.75 22.86
N TYR A 101 -20.20 15.41 22.90
CA TYR A 101 -21.33 14.58 23.29
C TYR A 101 -21.27 14.11 24.75
N GLY A 102 -20.15 14.31 25.44
CA GLY A 102 -19.96 13.93 26.85
C GLY A 102 -19.83 12.42 27.06
N ILE A 103 -19.37 11.67 26.05
CA ILE A 103 -19.24 10.21 26.06
C ILE A 103 -17.77 9.84 26.05
N ALA A 104 -17.37 8.84 26.83
CA ALA A 104 -15.98 8.38 26.86
C ALA A 104 -15.51 7.89 25.47
N PRO A 105 -14.29 8.24 25.04
CA PRO A 105 -13.81 7.94 23.68
C PRO A 105 -13.73 6.42 23.42
N ASP A 106 -13.42 5.62 24.44
CA ASP A 106 -13.35 4.15 24.37
C ASP A 106 -14.68 3.47 24.01
N VAL A 107 -15.81 4.15 24.20
CA VAL A 107 -17.14 3.61 23.92
C VAL A 107 -17.60 3.96 22.50
N LEU A 108 -16.99 4.97 21.87
CA LEU A 108 -17.34 5.40 20.52
C LEU A 108 -16.77 4.44 19.48
N ARG A 109 -17.60 4.06 18.50
CA ARG A 109 -17.23 3.16 17.40
C ARG A 109 -17.48 3.82 16.06
N GLY A 110 -16.55 3.63 15.14
CA GLY A 110 -16.62 4.21 13.80
C GLY A 110 -15.23 4.40 13.21
N GLY A 111 -15.15 4.26 11.89
CA GLY A 111 -13.94 4.49 11.12
C GLY A 111 -13.75 5.96 10.70
N THR A 112 -14.85 6.71 10.64
CA THR A 112 -14.93 8.08 10.15
C THR A 112 -15.55 9.01 11.17
N ARG A 113 -15.36 10.32 11.00
CA ARG A 113 -15.97 11.36 11.86
C ARG A 113 -17.49 11.20 11.95
N ASP A 114 -18.15 10.99 10.82
CA ASP A 114 -19.62 10.93 10.74
C ASP A 114 -20.18 9.70 11.47
N GLU A 115 -19.52 8.54 11.32
CA GLU A 115 -19.90 7.31 12.04
C GLU A 115 -19.74 7.49 13.55
N LEU A 116 -18.64 8.10 13.97
CA LEU A 116 -18.37 8.38 15.38
C LEU A 116 -19.41 9.36 15.97
N ALA A 117 -19.79 10.39 15.22
CA ALA A 117 -20.78 11.38 15.65
C ALA A 117 -22.19 10.75 15.74
N ALA A 118 -22.58 9.97 14.73
CA ALA A 118 -23.86 9.25 14.74
C ALA A 118 -23.95 8.28 15.93
N HIS A 119 -22.88 7.54 16.23
CA HIS A 119 -22.86 6.64 17.37
C HIS A 119 -22.88 7.39 18.71
N ALA A 120 -22.19 8.53 18.80
CA ALA A 120 -22.24 9.39 19.97
C ALA A 120 -23.66 9.93 20.23
N GLU A 121 -24.36 10.36 19.18
CA GLU A 121 -25.75 10.82 19.28
C GLU A 121 -26.70 9.71 19.75
N GLN A 122 -26.55 8.50 19.20
CA GLN A 122 -27.32 7.33 19.63
C GLN A 122 -27.11 7.06 21.12
N LEU A 123 -25.86 6.97 21.57
CA LEU A 123 -25.53 6.73 22.97
C LEU A 123 -26.06 7.85 23.88
N LYS A 124 -25.95 9.11 23.48
CA LYS A 124 -26.45 10.25 24.25
C LYS A 124 -27.94 10.10 24.59
N SER A 125 -28.75 9.60 23.66
CA SER A 125 -30.19 9.34 23.88
C SER A 125 -30.43 8.29 24.98
N PHE A 126 -29.58 7.26 25.06
CA PHE A 126 -29.68 6.19 26.06
C PHE A 126 -29.08 6.55 27.43
N LEU A 127 -28.10 7.47 27.48
CA LEU A 127 -27.47 7.90 28.74
C LEU A 127 -28.31 8.91 29.54
N ILE A 128 -29.34 9.52 28.95
CA ILE A 128 -30.29 10.35 29.70
C ILE A 128 -31.06 9.42 30.64
N PRO A 129 -30.98 9.62 31.98
CA PRO A 129 -31.73 8.78 32.91
C PRO A 129 -33.21 8.90 32.56
N GLN A 130 -33.81 7.80 32.10
CA GLN A 130 -35.25 7.69 32.04
C GLN A 130 -35.71 7.76 33.50
N SER A 131 -36.27 8.91 33.91
CA SER A 131 -36.92 9.04 35.21
C SER A 131 -37.96 7.93 35.28
N GLY A 132 -37.63 6.88 36.05
CA GLY A 132 -38.57 5.80 36.31
C GLY A 132 -39.84 6.37 36.94
N PRO A 133 -40.98 5.66 36.86
CA PRO A 133 -42.21 6.11 37.49
C PRO A 133 -41.94 6.45 38.95
N VAL A 134 -42.16 7.72 39.31
CA VAL A 134 -42.02 8.19 40.68
C VAL A 134 -43.10 7.49 41.52
N ILE A 135 -42.70 6.46 42.25
CA ILE A 135 -43.58 5.79 43.21
C ILE A 135 -43.76 6.77 44.38
N GLN A 136 -44.98 7.30 44.52
CA GLN A 136 -45.33 8.21 45.62
C GLN A 136 -45.07 7.50 46.97
N GLY A 137 -44.15 8.04 47.77
CA GLY A 137 -43.76 7.49 49.08
C GLY A 137 -42.28 7.16 49.27
N GLN A 138 -41.45 7.20 48.22
CA GLN A 138 -40.00 7.01 48.30
C GLN A 138 -39.21 8.33 48.14
N GLU A 139 -39.57 9.40 48.86
CA GLU A 139 -38.71 10.58 48.99
C GLU A 139 -37.45 10.32 49.85
N LYS A 140 -37.35 9.15 50.48
CA LYS A 140 -36.15 8.69 51.16
C LYS A 140 -35.24 7.93 50.20
N VAL A 141 -34.47 8.64 49.40
CA VAL A 141 -33.11 8.18 49.12
C VAL A 141 -32.39 8.06 50.47
N PRO A 142 -31.67 6.98 50.78
CA PRO A 142 -30.87 6.94 51.99
C PRO A 142 -29.95 8.16 51.97
N ALA A 143 -30.10 9.05 52.96
CA ALA A 143 -29.18 10.16 53.13
C ALA A 143 -27.76 9.58 53.23
N PRO A 144 -26.73 10.27 52.71
CA PRO A 144 -25.35 9.90 53.00
C PRO A 144 -25.25 9.74 54.52
N ILE A 145 -24.98 8.52 54.98
CA ILE A 145 -24.76 8.29 56.40
C ILE A 145 -23.40 8.92 56.67
N GLU A 146 -23.41 10.12 57.26
CA GLU A 146 -22.22 10.72 57.83
C GLU A 146 -21.57 9.67 58.74
N ALA A 147 -20.38 9.22 58.37
CA ALA A 147 -19.66 8.23 59.15
C ALA A 147 -19.51 8.76 60.58
N SER A 148 -19.95 7.97 61.58
CA SER A 148 -19.75 8.32 62.99
C SER A 148 -18.26 8.51 63.27
N ASP A 149 -17.93 9.27 64.31
CA ASP A 149 -16.54 9.56 64.66
C ASP A 149 -15.73 8.28 64.90
N GLU A 150 -16.39 7.22 65.36
CA GLU A 150 -15.83 5.87 65.51
C GLU A 150 -15.43 5.26 64.15
N ILE A 151 -16.31 5.36 63.15
CA ILE A 151 -16.04 4.86 61.79
C ILE A 151 -14.91 5.66 61.14
N LYS A 152 -14.86 6.98 61.37
CA LYS A 152 -13.76 7.85 60.91
C LYS A 152 -12.44 7.47 61.58
N ALA A 153 -12.44 7.22 62.90
CA ALA A 153 -11.26 6.81 63.65
C ALA A 153 -10.72 5.45 63.18
N VAL A 154 -11.59 4.44 63.00
CA VAL A 154 -11.18 3.13 62.49
C VAL A 154 -10.60 3.24 61.08
N ARG A 155 -11.21 4.05 60.21
CA ARG A 155 -10.69 4.28 58.84
C ARG A 155 -9.36 5.02 58.83
N SER A 156 -9.09 5.88 59.81
CA SER A 156 -7.79 6.55 59.96
C SER A 156 -6.70 5.63 60.53
N LEU A 157 -7.09 4.66 61.36
CA LEU A 157 -6.16 3.77 62.04
C LEU A 157 -5.81 2.52 61.21
N PHE A 158 -6.77 2.01 60.44
CA PHE A 158 -6.65 0.77 59.67
C PHE A 158 -6.86 0.99 58.16
N GLY A 159 -6.55 2.19 57.67
CA GLY A 159 -6.87 2.67 56.31
C GLY A 159 -6.75 1.63 55.20
N ALA A 160 -7.75 1.68 54.30
CA ALA A 160 -7.71 1.05 52.98
C ALA A 160 -6.86 1.89 52.01
#